data_AF-A0A329ZDE1-F1
#
_entry.id   AF-A0A329ZDE1-F1
#
_cell.length_a   1.000
_cell.length_b   1.000
_cell.length_c   1.000
_cell.angle_alpha   90.00
_cell.angle_beta   90.00
_cell.angle_gamma   90.00
#
_symmetry.space_group_name_H-M   'P 1'
#
loop_
_entity.id
_entity.type
_entity.pdbx_description
1 polymer ?
#
loop_
_entity_poly.entity_id
_entity_poly.type
_entity_poly.pdbx_seq_one_letter_code
_entity_poly.pdbx_strand_id
1 'polypeptide(L)'
;MKETIDFKKFAKFSKPGPRYTSYPTAVEFNQDYTYDSYIQDLQKDTNPLSLYVHLPFCRSACYFCGCNVIYTSKEENKTLYLEILKKELQILKNTLDCTKEVCQLHFGGGTPTFFHAKELEVLIQMLKETFPNFHNDAEIACEIDPRFFNKEQMQVLKNGGFNRLSFGIQDFNPKVQEAIHRIQPFSLVQDAISIARDFGISSINFDLIYGLPYQTLETFQETLSQCLKLNPDRFAIFNYAHVPWIKKTMRKIDETTLPIPEEKLNILKSTIQHLQENGYKMIGMDHFAKPDDELFKSIQKGQLRRNFQGYSTKGGTQTIGIGLTSIGEGMDYYAQNHKDLPSYKKAIDLGILPFSKGIKLSLDDRIRKSVIMQLMSNFKLDFSAIEKQFDINFKEYFSESLKELEIFAVENLITIHNNGIEVSPTGTLLIRNIVMAFDAYIKKFSPNQKIFSKTI
;
A
#
# COMPACT_ATOMS: atom_id res chain seq x y z
N MET A 1 16.09 29.20 5.32
CA MET A 1 16.56 28.18 6.27
C MET A 1 15.98 26.86 5.84
N LYS A 2 16.78 25.80 5.60
CA LYS A 2 16.22 24.45 5.39
C LYS A 2 15.53 24.07 6.70
N GLU A 3 14.22 23.95 6.70
CA GLU A 3 13.47 23.48 7.87
C GLU A 3 13.94 22.05 8.21
N THR A 4 14.61 21.92 9.34
CA THR A 4 15.15 20.66 9.84
C THR A 4 14.05 19.87 10.55
N ILE A 5 13.94 18.57 10.25
CA ILE A 5 12.99 17.66 10.91
C ILE A 5 13.33 17.56 12.41
N ASP A 6 12.34 17.81 13.27
CA ASP A 6 12.48 17.68 14.72
C ASP A 6 12.05 16.29 15.20
N PHE A 7 13.03 15.40 15.31
CA PHE A 7 12.82 14.01 15.72
C PHE A 7 12.34 13.84 17.17
N LYS A 8 12.54 14.83 18.07
CA LYS A 8 12.08 14.71 19.46
C LYS A 8 10.55 14.67 19.55
N LYS A 9 9.86 15.34 18.63
CA LYS A 9 8.39 15.38 18.56
C LYS A 9 7.77 14.04 18.19
N PHE A 10 8.53 13.15 17.56
CA PHE A 10 8.04 11.84 17.12
C PHE A 10 7.67 10.96 18.30
N ALA A 11 8.56 10.86 19.29
CA ALA A 11 8.32 10.08 20.49
C ALA A 11 7.10 10.62 21.27
N LYS A 12 6.94 11.96 21.32
CA LYS A 12 5.83 12.62 22.02
C LYS A 12 4.46 12.26 21.44
N PHE A 13 4.35 12.19 20.11
CA PHE A 13 3.07 11.95 19.44
C PHE A 13 2.81 10.48 19.08
N SER A 14 3.81 9.59 19.17
CA SER A 14 3.63 8.17 18.84
C SER A 14 2.51 7.54 19.68
N LYS A 15 1.45 7.09 19.00
CA LYS A 15 0.30 6.40 19.61
C LYS A 15 -0.24 5.33 18.65
N PRO A 16 -1.02 4.35 19.13
CA PRO A 16 -1.75 3.46 18.24
C PRO A 16 -2.66 4.25 17.30
N GLY A 17 -2.59 3.96 16.01
CA GLY A 17 -3.39 4.66 15.02
C GLY A 17 -3.43 3.93 13.67
N PRO A 18 -4.48 4.12 12.87
CA PRO A 18 -4.60 3.44 11.60
C PRO A 18 -3.55 3.95 10.61
N ARG A 19 -3.22 3.09 9.63
CA ARG A 19 -2.32 3.45 8.53
C ARG A 19 -2.98 4.37 7.49
N TYR A 20 -4.30 4.55 7.58
CA TYR A 20 -5.13 5.22 6.57
C TYR A 20 -4.81 4.73 5.15
N THR A 21 -4.85 3.41 4.97
CA THR A 21 -4.83 2.81 3.62
C THR A 21 -6.08 3.17 2.83
N SER A 22 -7.17 3.39 3.56
CA SER A 22 -8.45 3.94 3.14
C SER A 22 -9.05 4.71 4.32
N TYR A 23 -10.07 5.51 4.04
CA TYR A 23 -10.99 5.99 5.06
C TYR A 23 -12.44 5.77 4.58
N PRO A 24 -13.32 5.15 5.38
CA PRO A 24 -13.02 4.50 6.66
C PRO A 24 -12.06 3.32 6.50
N THR A 25 -11.48 2.88 7.62
CA THR A 25 -10.54 1.76 7.60
C THR A 25 -11.26 0.42 7.40
N ALA A 26 -10.53 -0.63 7.02
CA ALA A 26 -11.10 -1.98 6.85
C ALA A 26 -11.66 -2.61 8.15
N VAL A 27 -11.45 -1.97 9.30
CA VAL A 27 -12.09 -2.32 10.59
C VAL A 27 -13.59 -2.09 10.51
N GLU A 28 -14.03 -1.04 9.83
CA GLU A 28 -15.44 -0.65 9.74
C GLU A 28 -16.23 -1.49 8.71
N PHE A 29 -15.55 -2.32 7.92
CA PHE A 29 -16.21 -3.18 6.93
C PHE A 29 -17.04 -4.25 7.65
N ASN A 30 -18.31 -4.34 7.30
CA ASN A 30 -19.32 -5.18 7.94
C ASN A 30 -20.24 -5.85 6.89
N GLN A 31 -21.26 -6.57 7.36
CA GLN A 31 -22.21 -7.30 6.51
C GLN A 31 -23.52 -6.54 6.26
N ASP A 32 -23.68 -5.33 6.82
CA ASP A 32 -24.85 -4.49 6.59
C ASP A 32 -24.84 -3.93 5.15
N TYR A 33 -23.65 -3.71 4.58
CA TYR A 33 -23.49 -3.54 3.14
C TYR A 33 -23.63 -4.90 2.45
N THR A 34 -24.80 -5.17 1.88
CA THR A 34 -25.18 -6.47 1.35
C THR A 34 -24.55 -6.77 -0.01
N TYR A 35 -24.55 -8.06 -0.39
CA TYR A 35 -24.12 -8.50 -1.72
C TYR A 35 -24.87 -7.77 -2.84
N ASP A 36 -26.19 -7.70 -2.76
CA ASP A 36 -27.02 -7.05 -3.79
C ASP A 36 -26.70 -5.56 -3.92
N SER A 37 -26.47 -4.87 -2.79
CA SER A 37 -26.05 -3.46 -2.81
C SER A 37 -24.69 -3.32 -3.50
N TYR A 38 -23.74 -4.20 -3.18
CA TYR A 38 -22.44 -4.24 -3.83
C TYR A 38 -22.55 -4.44 -5.34
N ILE A 39 -23.35 -5.39 -5.82
CA ILE A 39 -23.52 -5.64 -7.26
C ILE A 39 -24.14 -4.42 -7.96
N GLN A 40 -25.17 -3.81 -7.37
CA GLN A 40 -25.78 -2.61 -7.92
C GLN A 40 -24.80 -1.45 -8.04
N ASP A 41 -24.01 -1.20 -7.00
CA ASP A 41 -23.03 -0.11 -6.99
C ASP A 41 -21.85 -0.39 -7.94
N LEU A 42 -21.39 -1.65 -7.99
CA LEU A 42 -20.36 -2.12 -8.92
C LEU A 42 -20.77 -1.87 -10.37
N GLN A 43 -22.03 -2.12 -10.72
CA GLN A 43 -22.60 -1.94 -12.05
C GLN A 43 -22.81 -0.47 -12.44
N LYS A 44 -23.23 0.36 -11.49
CA LYS A 44 -23.53 1.78 -11.72
C LYS A 44 -22.29 2.64 -11.93
N ASP A 45 -21.13 2.19 -11.45
CA ASP A 45 -19.90 2.96 -11.54
C ASP A 45 -19.33 2.95 -12.98
N THR A 46 -19.28 4.12 -13.59
CA THR A 46 -18.82 4.31 -14.97
C THR A 46 -17.36 4.75 -15.06
N ASN A 47 -16.65 4.84 -13.94
CA ASN A 47 -15.25 5.30 -13.93
C ASN A 47 -14.32 4.29 -14.60
N PRO A 48 -13.15 4.75 -15.10
CA PRO A 48 -12.08 3.86 -15.56
C PRO A 48 -11.63 2.89 -14.47
N LEU A 49 -11.08 1.75 -14.88
CA LEU A 49 -10.75 0.63 -14.01
C LEU A 49 -9.30 0.69 -13.52
N SER A 50 -9.13 0.35 -12.25
CA SER A 50 -7.87 -0.10 -11.66
C SER A 50 -8.03 -1.54 -11.22
N LEU A 51 -7.22 -2.45 -11.75
CA LEU A 51 -7.31 -3.88 -11.44
C LEU A 51 -6.27 -4.24 -10.39
N TYR A 52 -6.70 -4.84 -9.28
CA TYR A 52 -5.79 -5.44 -8.30
C TYR A 52 -6.01 -6.94 -8.28
N VAL A 53 -4.94 -7.71 -8.51
CA VAL A 53 -4.99 -9.18 -8.48
C VAL A 53 -4.13 -9.68 -7.32
N HIS A 54 -4.78 -10.35 -6.37
CA HIS A 54 -4.10 -10.91 -5.22
C HIS A 54 -3.66 -12.35 -5.49
N LEU A 55 -2.34 -12.56 -5.46
CA LEU A 55 -1.68 -13.84 -5.62
C LEU A 55 -1.12 -14.29 -4.25
N PRO A 56 -1.86 -15.11 -3.48
CA PRO A 56 -1.65 -15.24 -2.04
C PRO A 56 -0.46 -16.13 -1.67
N PHE A 57 0.12 -16.87 -2.61
CA PHE A 57 1.08 -17.92 -2.28
C PHE A 57 2.49 -17.39 -2.04
N CYS A 58 3.12 -17.92 -1.01
CA CYS A 58 4.55 -17.74 -0.73
C CYS A 58 5.19 -19.11 -0.48
N ARG A 59 6.44 -19.29 -0.96
CA ARG A 59 7.20 -20.52 -0.73
C ARG A 59 7.53 -20.76 0.75
N SER A 60 7.85 -19.69 1.47
CA SER A 60 8.25 -19.75 2.88
C SER A 60 7.74 -18.58 3.70
N ALA A 61 7.65 -18.78 5.02
CA ALA A 61 7.20 -17.77 5.96
C ALA A 61 8.32 -16.82 6.35
N CYS A 62 8.27 -15.57 5.86
CA CYS A 62 9.06 -14.48 6.42
C CYS A 62 8.44 -14.04 7.75
N TYR A 63 9.22 -14.06 8.83
CA TYR A 63 8.67 -13.88 10.19
C TYR A 63 8.17 -12.46 10.45
N PHE A 64 8.63 -11.46 9.70
CA PHE A 64 8.14 -10.09 9.79
C PHE A 64 6.80 -9.86 9.06
N CYS A 65 6.34 -10.79 8.22
CA CYS A 65 5.33 -10.49 7.22
C CYS A 65 3.94 -10.23 7.83
N GLY A 66 3.38 -9.05 7.53
CA GLY A 66 2.02 -8.64 7.89
C GLY A 66 0.95 -8.94 6.83
N CYS A 67 1.35 -9.41 5.64
CA CYS A 67 0.45 -9.62 4.50
C CYS A 67 -0.51 -10.81 4.72
N ASN A 68 -1.58 -10.88 3.92
CA ASN A 68 -2.40 -12.08 3.85
C ASN A 68 -1.75 -13.02 2.83
N VAL A 69 -1.25 -14.15 3.30
CA VAL A 69 -0.49 -15.09 2.48
C VAL A 69 -0.84 -16.52 2.86
N ILE A 70 -0.66 -17.44 1.92
CA ILE A 70 -0.76 -18.88 2.09
C ILE A 70 0.62 -19.47 1.82
N TYR A 71 1.22 -20.08 2.83
CA TYR A 71 2.49 -20.78 2.66
C TYR A 71 2.26 -22.15 2.07
N THR A 72 2.89 -22.43 0.93
CA THR A 72 2.76 -23.74 0.28
C THR A 72 3.97 -24.07 -0.58
N SER A 73 4.32 -25.35 -0.62
CA SER A 73 5.27 -25.94 -1.57
C SER A 73 4.59 -26.74 -2.67
N LYS A 74 3.25 -26.80 -2.66
CA LYS A 74 2.49 -27.62 -3.59
C LYS A 74 2.11 -26.83 -4.83
N GLU A 75 2.69 -27.21 -5.96
CA GLU A 75 2.42 -26.60 -7.27
C GLU A 75 0.93 -26.68 -7.66
N GLU A 76 0.25 -27.77 -7.30
CA GLU A 76 -1.19 -27.98 -7.56
C GLU A 76 -2.09 -26.85 -7.03
N ASN A 77 -1.67 -26.17 -5.95
CA ASN A 77 -2.42 -25.05 -5.39
C ASN A 77 -2.43 -23.83 -6.31
N LYS A 78 -1.35 -23.59 -7.06
CA LYS A 78 -1.28 -22.47 -8.01
C LYS A 78 -2.20 -22.73 -9.19
N THR A 79 -2.15 -23.92 -9.79
CA THR A 79 -3.04 -24.33 -10.88
C THR A 79 -4.51 -24.24 -10.46
N LEU A 80 -4.86 -24.80 -9.30
CA LEU A 80 -6.24 -24.76 -8.80
C LEU A 80 -6.70 -23.31 -8.58
N TYR A 81 -5.84 -22.45 -8.06
CA TYR A 81 -6.17 -21.05 -7.85
C TYR A 81 -6.38 -20.30 -9.16
N LEU A 82 -5.58 -20.56 -10.21
CA LEU A 82 -5.80 -19.98 -11.53
C LEU A 82 -7.15 -20.40 -12.13
N GLU A 83 -7.58 -21.64 -11.93
CA GLU A 83 -8.92 -22.08 -12.37
C GLU A 83 -10.04 -21.36 -11.59
N ILE A 84 -9.84 -21.09 -10.30
CA ILE A 84 -10.80 -20.30 -9.52
C ILE A 84 -10.82 -18.84 -10.01
N LEU A 85 -9.66 -18.22 -10.27
CA LEU A 85 -9.58 -16.87 -10.83
C LEU A 85 -10.24 -16.79 -12.22
N LYS A 86 -10.07 -17.82 -13.06
CA LYS A 86 -10.74 -17.90 -14.36
C LYS A 86 -12.26 -17.81 -14.22
N LYS A 87 -12.84 -18.56 -13.29
CA LYS A 87 -14.28 -18.49 -12.99
C LYS A 87 -14.70 -17.13 -12.42
N GLU A 88 -13.90 -16.55 -11.53
CA GLU A 88 -14.15 -15.18 -11.01
C GLU A 88 -14.20 -14.16 -12.14
N LEU A 89 -13.24 -14.20 -13.07
CA LEU A 89 -13.20 -13.32 -14.24
C LEU A 89 -14.41 -13.50 -15.16
N GLN A 90 -14.90 -14.74 -15.32
CA GLN A 90 -16.15 -15.00 -16.06
C GLN A 90 -17.37 -14.38 -15.36
N ILE A 91 -17.44 -14.49 -14.03
CA ILE A 91 -18.51 -13.86 -13.25
C ILE A 91 -18.43 -12.33 -13.40
N LEU A 92 -17.24 -11.74 -13.27
CA LEU A 92 -17.02 -10.30 -13.47
C LEU A 92 -17.46 -9.83 -14.85
N LYS A 93 -17.11 -10.56 -15.92
CA LYS A 93 -17.53 -10.27 -17.30
C LYS A 93 -19.05 -10.20 -17.47
N ASN A 94 -19.80 -10.97 -16.69
CA ASN A 94 -21.27 -10.95 -16.68
C ASN A 94 -21.86 -9.95 -15.68
N THR A 95 -21.02 -9.38 -14.81
CA THR A 95 -21.47 -8.53 -13.70
C THR A 95 -21.28 -7.04 -14.00
N LEU A 96 -20.17 -6.62 -14.59
CA LEU A 96 -19.90 -5.20 -14.89
C LEU A 96 -19.46 -4.99 -16.35
N ASP A 97 -19.45 -3.73 -16.78
CA ASP A 97 -18.85 -3.36 -18.06
C ASP A 97 -17.33 -3.45 -18.01
N CYS A 98 -16.78 -4.57 -18.48
CA CYS A 98 -15.35 -4.79 -18.59
C CYS A 98 -14.70 -4.11 -19.82
N THR A 99 -15.47 -3.41 -20.66
CA THR A 99 -14.94 -2.64 -21.81
C THR A 99 -14.49 -1.23 -21.41
N LYS A 100 -14.79 -0.81 -20.18
CA LYS A 100 -14.25 0.41 -19.58
C LYS A 100 -12.72 0.42 -19.65
N GLU A 101 -12.18 1.62 -19.82
CA GLU A 101 -10.74 1.82 -19.91
C GLU A 101 -10.03 1.32 -18.64
N VAL A 102 -9.01 0.50 -18.79
CA VAL A 102 -8.14 0.04 -17.70
C VAL A 102 -6.92 0.95 -17.64
N CYS A 103 -6.83 1.76 -16.59
CA CYS A 103 -5.70 2.66 -16.35
C CYS A 103 -4.60 2.03 -15.50
N GLN A 104 -4.92 1.01 -14.70
CA GLN A 104 -3.96 0.34 -13.82
C GLN A 104 -4.20 -1.16 -13.73
N LEU A 105 -3.12 -1.93 -13.60
CA LEU A 105 -3.12 -3.34 -13.20
C LEU A 105 -1.98 -3.56 -12.19
N HIS A 106 -2.29 -4.15 -11.03
CA HIS A 106 -1.30 -4.45 -10.01
C HIS A 106 -1.39 -5.91 -9.56
N PHE A 107 -0.31 -6.66 -9.73
CA PHE A 107 -0.13 -7.97 -9.12
C PHE A 107 0.57 -7.82 -7.78
N GLY A 108 -0.10 -8.24 -6.70
CA GLY A 108 0.46 -8.20 -5.35
C GLY A 108 -0.02 -9.35 -4.49
N GLY A 109 0.23 -9.24 -3.17
CA GLY A 109 -0.34 -10.14 -2.17
C GLY A 109 0.72 -10.92 -1.40
N GLY A 110 0.86 -12.20 -1.71
CA GLY A 110 1.96 -13.03 -1.22
C GLY A 110 3.19 -12.80 -2.09
N THR A 111 3.33 -13.60 -3.13
CA THR A 111 4.43 -13.45 -4.08
C THR A 111 3.93 -13.77 -5.49
N PRO A 112 3.58 -12.75 -6.30
CA PRO A 112 3.21 -12.95 -7.69
C PRO A 112 4.19 -13.84 -8.46
N THR A 113 5.50 -13.62 -8.29
CA THR A 113 6.57 -14.40 -8.93
C THR A 113 6.86 -15.75 -8.28
N PHE A 114 5.99 -16.23 -7.40
CA PHE A 114 5.95 -17.64 -7.05
C PHE A 114 5.26 -18.48 -8.14
N PHE A 115 4.41 -17.84 -8.95
CA PHE A 115 3.88 -18.43 -10.18
C PHE A 115 4.95 -18.46 -11.26
N HIS A 116 5.06 -19.59 -11.96
CA HIS A 116 5.98 -19.77 -13.08
C HIS A 116 5.56 -18.92 -14.27
N ALA A 117 6.48 -18.72 -15.22
CA ALA A 117 6.25 -17.90 -16.41
C ALA A 117 4.95 -18.28 -17.14
N LYS A 118 4.74 -19.57 -17.40
CA LYS A 118 3.52 -20.07 -18.06
C LYS A 118 2.23 -19.78 -17.27
N GLU A 119 2.29 -19.87 -15.95
CA GLU A 119 1.15 -19.59 -15.08
C GLU A 119 0.78 -18.09 -15.09
N LEU A 120 1.81 -17.23 -15.07
CA LEU A 120 1.64 -15.78 -15.20
C LEU A 120 1.10 -15.41 -16.59
N GLU A 121 1.58 -16.06 -17.64
CA GLU A 121 1.13 -15.83 -19.02
C GLU A 121 -0.37 -16.14 -19.15
N VAL A 122 -0.80 -17.29 -18.64
CA VAL A 122 -2.22 -17.68 -18.60
C VAL A 122 -3.05 -16.65 -17.84
N LEU A 123 -2.60 -16.20 -16.67
CA LEU A 123 -3.30 -15.18 -15.89
C LEU A 123 -3.44 -13.86 -16.65
N ILE A 124 -2.35 -13.36 -17.23
CA ILE A 124 -2.33 -12.11 -17.98
C ILE A 124 -3.26 -12.21 -19.19
N GLN A 125 -3.24 -13.34 -19.90
CA GLN A 125 -4.13 -13.57 -21.03
C GLN A 125 -5.60 -13.53 -20.60
N MET A 126 -5.97 -14.25 -19.54
CA MET A 126 -7.35 -14.24 -19.03
C MET A 126 -7.82 -12.84 -18.62
N LEU A 127 -6.93 -12.04 -18.01
CA LEU A 127 -7.22 -10.66 -17.64
C LEU A 127 -7.45 -9.78 -18.87
N LYS A 128 -6.59 -9.86 -19.89
CA LYS A 128 -6.74 -9.08 -21.12
C LYS A 128 -7.94 -9.50 -21.96
N GLU A 129 -8.31 -10.78 -21.96
CA GLU A 129 -9.53 -11.28 -22.59
C GLU A 129 -10.81 -10.81 -21.88
N THR A 130 -10.72 -10.62 -20.56
CA THR A 130 -11.83 -10.13 -19.74
C THR A 130 -11.96 -8.61 -19.85
N PHE A 131 -10.83 -7.90 -19.79
CA PHE A 131 -10.71 -6.45 -19.83
C PHE A 131 -9.87 -6.02 -21.04
N PRO A 132 -10.47 -5.87 -22.24
CA PRO A 132 -9.71 -5.67 -23.46
C PRO A 132 -9.17 -4.24 -23.65
N ASN A 133 -9.72 -3.25 -22.94
CA ASN A 133 -9.47 -1.83 -23.21
C ASN A 133 -8.41 -1.23 -22.26
N PHE A 134 -7.15 -1.65 -22.38
CA PHE A 134 -6.06 -1.04 -21.61
C PHE A 134 -5.63 0.30 -22.22
N HIS A 135 -5.53 1.34 -21.39
CA HIS A 135 -4.96 2.63 -21.81
C HIS A 135 -3.50 2.43 -22.24
N ASN A 136 -3.03 3.17 -23.24
CA ASN A 136 -1.66 3.03 -23.76
C ASN A 136 -0.59 3.31 -22.68
N ASP A 137 -0.84 4.30 -21.83
CA ASP A 137 -0.02 4.64 -20.66
C ASP A 137 -0.58 4.04 -19.36
N ALA A 138 -1.17 2.85 -19.42
CA ALA A 138 -1.62 2.14 -18.24
C ALA A 138 -0.44 1.81 -17.33
N GLU A 139 -0.66 1.97 -16.03
CA GLU A 139 0.32 1.59 -15.01
C GLU A 139 0.18 0.10 -14.70
N ILE A 140 1.15 -0.71 -15.11
CA ILE A 140 1.09 -2.17 -14.95
C ILE A 140 2.26 -2.62 -14.07
N ALA A 141 1.94 -2.99 -12.83
CA ALA A 141 2.89 -3.21 -11.75
C ALA A 141 2.87 -4.64 -11.20
N CYS A 142 4.03 -5.17 -10.81
CA CYS A 142 4.17 -6.47 -10.16
C CYS A 142 5.10 -6.39 -8.93
N GLU A 143 4.68 -7.00 -7.82
CA GLU A 143 5.52 -7.26 -6.66
C GLU A 143 6.40 -8.51 -6.89
N ILE A 144 7.69 -8.40 -6.57
CA ILE A 144 8.73 -9.37 -6.88
C ILE A 144 9.43 -9.83 -5.60
N ASP A 145 9.47 -11.14 -5.39
CA ASP A 145 10.46 -11.76 -4.51
C ASP A 145 11.72 -12.10 -5.33
N PRO A 146 12.86 -11.45 -5.07
CA PRO A 146 14.06 -11.64 -5.88
C PRO A 146 14.61 -13.07 -5.81
N ARG A 147 14.26 -13.85 -4.77
CA ARG A 147 14.76 -15.24 -4.58
C ARG A 147 14.26 -16.23 -5.62
N PHE A 148 13.16 -15.89 -6.30
CA PHE A 148 12.51 -16.78 -7.26
C PHE A 148 12.32 -16.14 -8.64
N PHE A 149 12.76 -14.90 -8.80
CA PHE A 149 12.58 -14.15 -10.04
C PHE A 149 13.60 -14.56 -11.10
N ASN A 150 13.13 -14.77 -12.32
CA ASN A 150 13.98 -15.19 -13.43
C ASN A 150 13.60 -14.55 -14.77
N LYS A 151 14.43 -14.79 -15.78
CA LYS A 151 14.29 -14.20 -17.12
C LYS A 151 12.98 -14.57 -17.83
N GLU A 152 12.50 -15.81 -17.67
CA GLU A 152 11.26 -16.26 -18.31
C GLU A 152 10.05 -15.53 -17.73
N GLN A 153 10.00 -15.37 -16.41
CA GLN A 153 8.96 -14.58 -15.76
C GLN A 153 9.02 -13.11 -16.20
N MET A 154 10.22 -12.51 -16.27
CA MET A 154 10.36 -11.14 -16.77
C MET A 154 9.88 -11.00 -18.22
N GLN A 155 10.21 -11.94 -19.11
CA GLN A 155 9.74 -11.94 -20.49
C GLN A 155 8.21 -11.93 -20.56
N VAL A 156 7.55 -12.80 -19.79
CA VAL A 156 6.08 -12.87 -19.73
C VAL A 156 5.48 -11.57 -19.19
N LEU A 157 6.02 -11.03 -18.09
CA LEU A 157 5.58 -9.75 -17.54
C LEU A 157 5.75 -8.62 -18.58
N LYS A 158 6.89 -8.55 -19.27
CA LYS A 158 7.12 -7.53 -20.29
C LYS A 158 6.13 -7.64 -21.45
N ASN A 159 5.89 -8.85 -21.95
CA ASN A 159 4.89 -9.11 -23.00
C ASN A 159 3.47 -8.78 -22.53
N GLY A 160 3.21 -8.94 -21.23
CA GLY A 160 1.98 -8.53 -20.57
C GLY A 160 1.79 -7.01 -20.48
N GLY A 161 2.83 -6.21 -20.75
CA GLY A 161 2.81 -4.75 -20.65
C GLY A 161 3.27 -4.21 -19.30
N PHE A 162 3.82 -5.06 -18.42
CA PHE A 162 4.34 -4.63 -17.11
C PHE A 162 5.49 -3.64 -17.32
N ASN A 163 5.37 -2.49 -16.67
CA ASN A 163 6.29 -1.37 -16.79
C ASN A 163 6.80 -0.87 -15.43
N ARG A 164 6.27 -1.41 -14.33
CA ARG A 164 6.72 -1.12 -12.96
C ARG A 164 6.93 -2.39 -12.15
N LEU A 165 8.01 -2.46 -11.37
CA LEU A 165 8.30 -3.59 -10.50
C LEU A 165 8.63 -3.12 -9.08
N SER A 166 8.15 -3.83 -8.06
CA SER A 166 8.52 -3.60 -6.66
C SER A 166 9.26 -4.81 -6.12
N PHE A 167 10.51 -4.64 -5.68
CA PHE A 167 11.31 -5.74 -5.14
C PHE A 167 11.30 -5.72 -3.61
N GLY A 168 10.91 -6.85 -3.02
CA GLY A 168 10.96 -7.07 -1.59
C GLY A 168 12.39 -7.31 -1.09
N ILE A 169 13.13 -6.24 -0.77
CA ILE A 169 14.53 -6.34 -0.32
C ILE A 169 14.64 -6.52 1.20
N GLN A 170 13.91 -5.68 1.94
CA GLN A 170 13.83 -5.66 3.40
C GLN A 170 15.14 -5.25 4.09
N ASP A 171 16.20 -6.05 3.94
CA ASP A 171 17.54 -5.81 4.49
C ASP A 171 18.60 -6.68 3.77
N PHE A 172 19.84 -6.19 3.66
CA PHE A 172 20.99 -6.96 3.15
C PHE A 172 21.86 -7.57 4.23
N ASN A 173 21.69 -7.18 5.50
CA ASN A 173 22.46 -7.71 6.61
C ASN A 173 22.14 -9.21 6.83
N PRO A 174 23.12 -10.12 6.73
CA PRO A 174 22.87 -11.55 6.84
C PRO A 174 22.22 -11.98 8.16
N LYS A 175 22.59 -11.35 9.27
CA LYS A 175 22.04 -11.66 10.60
C LYS A 175 20.56 -11.27 10.70
N VAL A 176 20.20 -10.12 10.12
CA VAL A 176 18.79 -9.70 10.00
C VAL A 176 18.02 -10.68 9.12
N GLN A 177 18.58 -11.06 7.96
CA GLN A 177 17.95 -12.00 7.04
C GLN A 177 17.69 -13.38 7.67
N GLU A 178 18.64 -13.91 8.44
CA GLU A 178 18.49 -15.14 9.20
C GLU A 178 17.37 -15.02 10.24
N ALA A 179 17.41 -13.95 11.05
CA ALA A 179 16.44 -13.71 12.12
C ALA A 179 15.00 -13.58 11.62
N ILE A 180 14.82 -13.08 10.39
CA ILE A 180 13.50 -12.92 9.78
C ILE A 180 13.13 -14.04 8.80
N HIS A 181 13.99 -15.05 8.64
CA HIS A 181 13.82 -16.18 7.74
C HIS A 181 13.61 -15.76 6.28
N ARG A 182 14.49 -14.89 5.79
CA ARG A 182 14.51 -14.38 4.41
C ARG A 182 15.94 -14.17 3.91
N ILE A 183 16.66 -15.27 3.69
CA ILE A 183 18.01 -15.23 3.10
C ILE A 183 17.92 -14.82 1.63
N GLN A 184 18.59 -13.72 1.29
CA GLN A 184 18.70 -13.15 -0.06
C GLN A 184 19.97 -12.29 -0.15
N PRO A 185 21.14 -12.88 -0.45
CA PRO A 185 22.39 -12.14 -0.56
C PRO A 185 22.31 -11.03 -1.62
N PHE A 186 23.16 -10.01 -1.47
CA PHE A 186 23.22 -8.87 -2.39
C PHE A 186 23.32 -9.27 -3.87
N SER A 187 24.19 -10.24 -4.20
CA SER A 187 24.40 -10.71 -5.58
C SER A 187 23.13 -11.28 -6.21
N LEU A 188 22.36 -12.07 -5.46
CA LEU A 188 21.09 -12.62 -5.93
C LEU A 188 20.09 -11.51 -6.28
N VAL A 189 20.02 -10.47 -5.43
CA VAL A 189 19.15 -9.32 -5.69
C VAL A 189 19.65 -8.51 -6.89
N GLN A 190 20.97 -8.31 -7.00
CA GLN A 190 21.60 -7.65 -8.14
C GLN A 190 21.26 -8.34 -9.46
N ASP A 191 21.34 -9.66 -9.51
CA ASP A 191 20.99 -10.46 -10.70
C ASP A 191 19.51 -10.27 -11.08
N ALA A 192 18.61 -10.33 -10.09
CA ALA A 192 17.18 -10.15 -10.31
C ALA A 192 16.84 -8.74 -10.86
N ILE A 193 17.53 -7.71 -10.39
CA ILE A 193 17.37 -6.34 -10.89
C ILE A 193 17.98 -6.19 -12.28
N SER A 194 19.13 -6.81 -12.54
CA SER A 194 19.76 -6.82 -13.87
C SER A 194 18.79 -7.39 -14.91
N ILE A 195 18.14 -8.51 -14.60
CA ILE A 195 17.10 -9.11 -15.46
C ILE A 195 16.00 -8.09 -15.77
N ALA A 196 15.50 -7.35 -14.79
CA ALA A 196 14.46 -6.35 -15.04
C ALA A 196 14.97 -5.19 -15.93
N ARG A 197 16.18 -4.70 -15.69
CA ARG A 197 16.80 -3.61 -16.46
C ARG A 197 17.10 -4.02 -17.90
N ASP A 198 17.56 -5.26 -18.13
CA ASP A 198 17.82 -5.81 -19.46
C ASP A 198 16.54 -5.86 -20.34
N PHE A 199 15.37 -5.94 -19.70
CA PHE A 199 14.05 -5.87 -20.36
C PHE A 199 13.47 -4.45 -20.43
N GLY A 200 14.28 -3.45 -20.11
CA GLY A 200 13.92 -2.04 -20.19
C GLY A 200 12.91 -1.59 -19.15
N ILE A 201 12.88 -2.21 -17.96
CA ILE A 201 12.08 -1.70 -16.83
C ILE A 201 12.77 -0.50 -16.22
N SER A 202 12.11 0.66 -16.31
CA SER A 202 12.64 1.95 -15.85
C SER A 202 12.06 2.42 -14.51
N SER A 203 11.00 1.79 -13.98
CA SER A 203 10.40 2.12 -12.69
C SER A 203 10.54 0.94 -11.72
N ILE A 204 11.67 0.89 -11.03
CA ILE A 204 11.96 -0.12 -10.00
C ILE A 204 11.84 0.50 -8.60
N ASN A 205 10.96 -0.07 -7.77
CA ASN A 205 10.84 0.25 -6.36
C ASN A 205 11.55 -0.80 -5.49
N PHE A 206 12.21 -0.37 -4.43
CA PHE A 206 12.68 -1.27 -3.37
C PHE A 206 11.86 -1.11 -2.10
N ASP A 207 11.34 -2.23 -1.60
CA ASP A 207 10.73 -2.30 -0.28
C ASP A 207 11.80 -2.63 0.75
N LEU A 208 11.98 -1.75 1.74
CA LEU A 208 12.86 -1.93 2.90
C LEU A 208 12.05 -1.87 4.18
N ILE A 209 12.57 -2.45 5.26
CA ILE A 209 11.94 -2.39 6.57
C ILE A 209 12.97 -2.01 7.62
N TYR A 210 12.69 -0.96 8.39
CA TYR A 210 13.49 -0.61 9.57
C TYR A 210 12.76 -1.01 10.86
N GLY A 211 13.52 -1.31 11.92
CA GLY A 211 13.03 -1.87 13.17
C GLY A 211 12.99 -3.42 13.21
N LEU A 212 13.66 -4.11 12.28
CA LEU A 212 13.81 -5.57 12.30
C LEU A 212 14.87 -6.02 13.33
N PRO A 213 14.85 -7.28 13.77
CA PRO A 213 15.84 -7.88 14.65
C PRO A 213 17.29 -7.57 14.26
N TYR A 214 18.12 -7.22 15.23
CA TYR A 214 19.56 -6.93 15.09
C TYR A 214 19.93 -5.71 14.22
N GLN A 215 18.96 -4.93 13.75
CA GLN A 215 19.26 -3.69 13.07
C GLN A 215 19.82 -2.64 14.05
N THR A 216 20.80 -1.91 13.56
CA THR A 216 21.38 -0.70 14.15
C THR A 216 21.47 0.37 13.07
N LEU A 217 21.75 1.60 13.45
CA LEU A 217 22.05 2.70 12.56
C LEU A 217 23.11 2.31 11.52
N GLU A 218 24.23 1.75 11.96
CA GLU A 218 25.36 1.41 11.10
C GLU A 218 24.99 0.31 10.11
N THR A 219 24.34 -0.76 10.60
CA THR A 219 23.96 -1.90 9.74
C THR A 219 22.91 -1.50 8.71
N PHE A 220 21.97 -0.62 9.06
CA PHE A 220 20.97 -0.16 8.11
C PHE A 220 21.55 0.84 7.09
N GLN A 221 22.51 1.68 7.49
CA GLN A 221 23.26 2.54 6.56
C GLN A 221 24.03 1.73 5.52
N GLU A 222 24.63 0.60 5.91
CA GLU A 222 25.29 -0.32 4.97
C GLU A 222 24.27 -0.92 4.00
N THR A 223 23.09 -1.34 4.48
CA THR A 223 21.97 -1.78 3.62
C THR A 223 21.53 -0.71 2.63
N LEU A 224 21.40 0.55 3.05
CA LEU A 224 21.07 1.66 2.15
C LEU A 224 22.17 1.89 1.11
N SER A 225 23.43 1.87 1.54
CA SER A 225 24.59 2.02 0.65
C SER A 225 24.62 0.93 -0.42
N GLN A 226 24.29 -0.31 -0.06
CA GLN A 226 24.12 -1.39 -1.01
C GLN A 226 22.93 -1.16 -1.97
N CYS A 227 21.77 -0.73 -1.46
CA CYS A 227 20.63 -0.41 -2.31
C CYS A 227 20.97 0.69 -3.34
N LEU A 228 21.71 1.72 -2.95
CA LEU A 228 22.12 2.81 -3.84
C LEU A 228 23.02 2.31 -4.98
N LYS A 229 23.88 1.31 -4.74
CA LYS A 229 24.68 0.67 -5.81
C LYS A 229 23.80 0.00 -6.88
N LEU A 230 22.59 -0.41 -6.52
CA LEU A 230 21.62 -1.02 -7.43
C LEU A 230 20.69 0.00 -8.11
N ASN A 231 20.82 1.29 -7.74
CA ASN A 231 20.16 2.44 -8.38
C ASN A 231 18.66 2.24 -8.65
N PRO A 232 17.83 1.99 -7.62
CA PRO A 232 16.38 1.95 -7.77
C PRO A 232 15.82 3.33 -8.15
N ASP A 233 14.58 3.38 -8.59
CA ASP A 233 13.91 4.63 -8.94
C ASP A 233 13.08 5.15 -7.77
N ARG A 234 12.61 4.23 -6.93
CA ARG A 234 11.82 4.50 -5.73
C ARG A 234 12.25 3.62 -4.57
N PHE A 235 11.99 4.10 -3.36
CA PHE A 235 12.04 3.34 -2.13
C PHE A 235 10.71 3.44 -1.40
N ALA A 236 10.27 2.33 -0.83
CA ALA A 236 9.26 2.29 0.22
C ALA A 236 9.91 1.68 1.47
N ILE A 237 10.14 2.51 2.50
CA ILE A 237 10.92 2.14 3.69
C ILE A 237 9.99 2.11 4.89
N PHE A 238 9.47 0.92 5.17
CA PHE A 238 8.42 0.73 6.15
C PHE A 238 8.98 0.61 7.57
N ASN A 239 8.26 1.20 8.51
CA ASN A 239 8.43 0.87 9.91
C ASN A 239 7.93 -0.54 10.20
N TYR A 240 8.74 -1.38 10.85
CA TYR A 240 8.32 -2.71 11.26
C TYR A 240 7.17 -2.64 12.27
N ALA A 241 6.02 -3.19 11.89
CA ALA A 241 4.87 -3.35 12.76
C ALA A 241 4.83 -4.75 13.36
N HIS A 242 5.31 -4.88 14.61
CA HIS A 242 5.29 -6.13 15.35
C HIS A 242 3.89 -6.38 15.97
N VAL A 243 3.13 -7.31 15.39
CA VAL A 243 1.74 -7.62 15.78
C VAL A 243 1.50 -9.14 15.97
N PRO A 244 2.25 -9.82 16.86
CA PRO A 244 2.20 -11.29 17.04
C PRO A 244 0.86 -11.85 17.54
N TRP A 245 -0.05 -10.98 17.99
CA TRP A 245 -1.43 -11.34 18.32
C TRP A 245 -2.31 -11.52 17.07
N ILE A 246 -2.00 -10.83 15.97
CA ILE A 246 -2.67 -10.96 14.67
C ILE A 246 -1.92 -11.96 13.77
N LYS A 247 -0.59 -11.82 13.69
CA LYS A 247 0.27 -12.60 12.79
C LYS A 247 1.17 -13.52 13.60
N LYS A 248 0.69 -14.75 13.82
CA LYS A 248 1.37 -15.75 14.68
C LYS A 248 2.81 -16.06 14.25
N THR A 249 3.15 -15.92 12.97
CA THR A 249 4.52 -16.08 12.45
C THR A 249 5.52 -15.12 13.09
N MET A 250 5.09 -13.93 13.51
CA MET A 250 5.94 -12.95 14.19
C MET A 250 6.41 -13.42 15.58
N ARG A 251 5.76 -14.43 16.18
CA ARG A 251 6.22 -15.05 17.45
C ARG A 251 7.54 -15.82 17.32
N LYS A 252 8.02 -16.02 16.08
CA LYS A 252 9.32 -16.61 15.80
C LYS A 252 10.47 -15.60 15.88
N ILE A 253 10.15 -14.30 15.95
CA ILE A 253 11.13 -13.25 16.19
C ILE A 253 11.39 -13.16 17.70
N ASP A 254 12.66 -13.12 18.08
CA ASP A 254 13.08 -12.80 19.44
C ASP A 254 12.90 -11.30 19.68
N GLU A 255 11.90 -10.92 20.49
CA GLU A 255 11.57 -9.53 20.76
C GLU A 255 12.72 -8.77 21.45
N THR A 256 13.64 -9.45 22.14
CA THR A 256 14.80 -8.82 22.79
C THR A 256 15.84 -8.30 21.80
N THR A 257 15.77 -8.76 20.55
CA THR A 257 16.67 -8.37 19.47
C THR A 257 16.12 -7.20 18.64
N LEU A 258 14.88 -6.77 18.92
CA LEU A 258 14.29 -5.62 18.24
C LEU A 258 14.97 -4.32 18.68
N PRO A 259 15.22 -3.39 17.75
CA PRO A 259 15.81 -2.11 18.10
C PRO A 259 14.89 -1.32 19.03
N ILE A 260 15.48 -0.70 20.05
CA ILE A 260 14.73 0.20 20.93
C ILE A 260 14.19 1.41 20.14
N PRO A 261 13.15 2.12 20.63
CA PRO A 261 12.52 3.22 19.89
C PRO A 261 13.49 4.34 19.47
N GLU A 262 14.48 4.65 20.31
CA GLU A 262 15.51 5.65 20.00
C GLU A 262 16.37 5.23 18.79
N GLU A 263 16.75 3.95 18.73
CA GLU A 263 17.53 3.41 17.62
C GLU A 263 16.75 3.43 16.31
N LYS A 264 15.45 3.07 16.34
CA LYS A 264 14.56 3.18 15.17
C LYS A 264 14.48 4.62 14.65
N LEU A 265 14.45 5.60 15.56
CA LEU A 265 14.40 7.02 15.21
C LEU A 265 15.71 7.48 14.58
N ASN A 266 16.86 7.03 15.10
CA ASN A 266 18.18 7.27 14.52
C ASN A 266 18.29 6.69 13.11
N ILE A 267 17.83 5.45 12.92
CA ILE A 267 17.76 4.81 11.60
C ILE A 267 16.91 5.63 10.63
N LEU A 268 15.71 6.06 11.04
CA LEU A 268 14.82 6.86 10.18
C LEU A 268 15.46 8.20 9.80
N LYS A 269 16.04 8.91 10.78
CA LYS A 269 16.74 10.20 10.55
C LYS A 269 17.87 10.04 9.54
N SER A 270 18.72 9.05 9.77
CA SER A 270 19.84 8.74 8.90
C SER A 270 19.39 8.34 7.50
N THR A 271 18.34 7.53 7.40
CA THR A 271 17.75 7.12 6.12
C THR A 271 17.32 8.33 5.28
N ILE A 272 16.56 9.25 5.88
CA ILE A 272 16.10 10.46 5.19
C ILE A 272 17.28 11.29 4.71
N GLN A 273 18.26 11.54 5.59
CA GLN A 273 19.44 12.33 5.26
C GLN A 273 20.26 11.67 4.14
N HIS A 274 20.58 10.38 4.29
CA HIS A 274 21.42 9.63 3.37
C HIS A 274 20.80 9.54 1.97
N LEU A 275 19.48 9.30 1.88
CA LEU A 275 18.78 9.27 0.60
C LEU A 275 18.72 10.66 -0.05
N GLN A 276 18.52 11.73 0.72
CA GLN A 276 18.54 13.11 0.22
C GLN A 276 19.91 13.52 -0.33
N GLU A 277 20.99 13.16 0.37
CA GLU A 277 22.36 13.38 -0.08
C GLU A 277 22.68 12.61 -1.36
N ASN A 278 22.02 11.48 -1.58
CA ASN A 278 22.18 10.63 -2.77
C ASN A 278 21.09 10.87 -3.83
N GLY A 279 20.43 12.04 -3.82
CA GLY A 279 19.58 12.49 -4.91
C GLY A 279 18.14 11.99 -4.90
N TYR A 280 17.67 11.36 -3.81
CA TYR A 280 16.27 11.00 -3.65
C TYR A 280 15.53 12.07 -2.83
N LYS A 281 14.25 12.25 -3.10
CA LYS A 281 13.38 13.14 -2.33
C LYS A 281 12.31 12.31 -1.63
N MET A 282 11.90 12.76 -0.46
CA MET A 282 10.76 12.17 0.23
C MET A 282 9.48 12.61 -0.48
N ILE A 283 8.69 11.63 -0.93
CA ILE A 283 7.34 11.87 -1.44
C ILE A 283 6.43 12.14 -0.26
N GLY A 284 6.52 11.28 0.78
CA GLY A 284 5.69 11.38 1.97
C GLY A 284 5.67 10.08 2.76
N MET A 285 5.57 10.20 4.09
CA MET A 285 5.67 9.07 5.04
C MET A 285 6.92 8.22 4.84
N ASP A 286 6.77 7.07 4.19
CA ASP A 286 7.75 6.00 3.98
C ASP A 286 8.24 5.92 2.53
N HIS A 287 7.79 6.80 1.63
CA HIS A 287 8.12 6.74 0.21
C HIS A 287 9.14 7.81 -0.21
N PHE A 288 10.13 7.38 -1.01
CA PHE A 288 11.16 8.22 -1.63
C PHE A 288 11.25 7.92 -3.12
N ALA A 289 11.58 8.91 -3.92
CA ALA A 289 11.82 8.73 -5.35
C ALA A 289 12.84 9.73 -5.88
N LYS A 290 13.35 9.48 -7.09
CA LYS A 290 14.17 10.44 -7.82
C LYS A 290 13.34 11.71 -8.18
N PRO A 291 13.96 12.89 -8.33
CA PRO A 291 13.23 14.15 -8.49
C PRO A 291 12.37 14.24 -9.75
N ASP A 292 12.76 13.56 -10.83
CA ASP A 292 12.05 13.58 -12.11
C ASP A 292 10.87 12.59 -12.17
N ASP A 293 10.66 11.84 -11.09
CA ASP A 293 9.59 10.86 -10.97
C ASP A 293 8.20 11.51 -11.11
N GLU A 294 7.29 10.83 -11.80
CA GLU A 294 5.91 11.26 -12.03
C GLU A 294 5.13 11.58 -10.73
N LEU A 295 5.49 10.95 -9.61
CA LEU A 295 4.82 11.18 -8.32
C LEU A 295 5.05 12.61 -7.84
N PHE A 296 6.24 13.19 -8.06
CA PHE A 296 6.49 14.61 -7.73
C PHE A 296 5.72 15.56 -8.63
N LYS A 297 5.59 15.24 -9.92
CA LYS A 297 4.77 16.01 -10.86
C LYS A 297 3.30 15.99 -10.43
N SER A 298 2.82 14.87 -9.91
CA SER A 298 1.45 14.72 -9.41
C SER A 298 1.22 15.50 -8.10
N ILE A 299 2.17 15.49 -7.16
CA ILE A 299 2.12 16.31 -5.93
C ILE A 299 2.02 17.81 -6.27
N GLN A 300 2.84 18.29 -7.20
CA GLN A 300 2.83 19.71 -7.60
C GLN A 300 1.46 20.14 -8.15
N LYS A 301 0.78 19.24 -8.86
CA LYS A 301 -0.57 19.46 -9.40
C LYS A 301 -1.69 19.19 -8.38
N GLY A 302 -1.37 18.71 -7.16
CA GLY A 302 -2.35 18.30 -6.17
C GLY A 302 -3.16 17.04 -6.55
N GLN A 303 -2.63 16.23 -7.46
CA GLN A 303 -3.31 15.09 -8.07
C GLN A 303 -2.82 13.73 -7.53
N LEU A 304 -1.88 13.74 -6.58
CA LEU A 304 -1.39 12.50 -5.98
C LEU A 304 -2.52 11.83 -5.20
N ARG A 305 -2.80 10.58 -5.53
CA ARG A 305 -3.76 9.75 -4.81
C ARG A 305 -3.03 8.67 -4.01
N ARG A 306 -3.64 8.25 -2.91
CA ARG A 306 -3.25 7.07 -2.16
C ARG A 306 -4.39 6.03 -2.20
N ASN A 307 -4.04 4.77 -2.39
CA ASN A 307 -4.96 3.62 -2.30
C ASN A 307 -4.34 2.48 -1.47
N PHE A 308 -4.93 1.29 -1.52
CA PHE A 308 -4.42 0.11 -0.80
C PHE A 308 -3.04 -0.36 -1.28
N GLN A 309 -2.67 -0.07 -2.54
CA GLN A 309 -1.38 -0.45 -3.14
C GLN A 309 -0.29 0.61 -2.93
N GLY A 310 -0.65 1.85 -2.57
CA GLY A 310 0.31 2.92 -2.28
C GLY A 310 -0.08 4.24 -2.95
N TYR A 311 0.93 5.03 -3.33
CA TYR A 311 0.71 6.25 -4.10
C TYR A 311 0.53 5.95 -5.59
N SER A 312 -0.43 6.62 -6.23
CA SER A 312 -0.77 6.49 -7.65
C SER A 312 -1.02 7.87 -8.27
N THR A 313 -0.70 8.00 -9.56
CA THR A 313 -1.00 9.16 -10.40
C THR A 313 -2.39 9.08 -11.04
N LYS A 314 -3.06 7.93 -10.98
CA LYS A 314 -4.36 7.68 -11.63
C LYS A 314 -5.51 7.84 -10.63
N GLY A 315 -5.94 9.08 -10.42
CA GLY A 315 -7.15 9.42 -9.67
C GLY A 315 -8.43 9.04 -10.43
N GLY A 316 -9.57 9.05 -9.73
CA GLY A 316 -10.89 8.86 -10.36
C GLY A 316 -11.16 7.47 -10.94
N THR A 317 -10.44 6.42 -10.51
CA THR A 317 -10.67 5.04 -10.95
C THR A 317 -11.57 4.27 -9.98
N GLN A 318 -12.34 3.33 -10.52
CA GLN A 318 -12.97 2.26 -9.78
C GLN A 318 -11.97 1.09 -9.66
N THR A 319 -11.64 0.70 -8.44
CA THR A 319 -10.73 -0.43 -8.19
C THR A 319 -11.51 -1.74 -8.10
N ILE A 320 -11.19 -2.68 -8.99
CA ILE A 320 -11.72 -4.05 -8.97
C ILE A 320 -10.71 -4.95 -8.27
N GLY A 321 -11.11 -5.49 -7.12
CA GLY A 321 -10.32 -6.45 -6.36
C GLY A 321 -10.62 -7.88 -6.83
N ILE A 322 -9.62 -8.55 -7.40
CA ILE A 322 -9.68 -9.90 -7.95
C ILE A 322 -8.82 -10.81 -7.08
N GLY A 323 -9.29 -12.00 -6.75
CA GLY A 323 -8.55 -12.92 -5.88
C GLY A 323 -8.89 -12.82 -4.39
N LEU A 324 -8.31 -13.76 -3.65
CA LEU A 324 -8.49 -13.91 -2.21
C LEU A 324 -8.11 -12.63 -1.46
N THR A 325 -8.92 -12.24 -0.46
CA THR A 325 -8.72 -11.07 0.41
C THR A 325 -8.80 -9.69 -0.26
N SER A 326 -8.81 -9.62 -1.59
CA SER A 326 -8.79 -8.39 -2.37
C SER A 326 -9.87 -7.41 -1.95
N ILE A 327 -9.53 -6.13 -2.02
CA ILE A 327 -10.45 -5.04 -1.71
C ILE A 327 -10.69 -4.23 -2.98
N GLY A 328 -11.95 -4.13 -3.37
CA GLY A 328 -12.43 -3.16 -4.35
C GLY A 328 -12.81 -1.83 -3.71
N GLU A 329 -12.69 -0.77 -4.49
CA GLU A 329 -13.04 0.60 -4.11
C GLU A 329 -13.83 1.23 -5.26
N GLY A 330 -15.08 1.60 -5.01
CA GLY A 330 -15.85 2.42 -5.94
C GLY A 330 -15.92 3.88 -5.51
N MET A 331 -16.79 4.65 -6.15
CA MET A 331 -17.03 6.05 -5.83
C MET A 331 -17.32 6.29 -4.34
N ASP A 332 -18.19 5.48 -3.75
CA ASP A 332 -18.67 5.65 -2.38
C ASP A 332 -18.86 4.33 -1.64
N TYR A 333 -18.08 3.29 -1.98
CA TYR A 333 -18.09 2.03 -1.26
C TYR A 333 -16.72 1.35 -1.24
N TYR A 334 -16.56 0.45 -0.29
CA TYR A 334 -15.50 -0.55 -0.27
C TYR A 334 -16.11 -1.95 -0.20
N ALA A 335 -15.49 -2.91 -0.89
CA ALA A 335 -15.92 -4.31 -0.89
C ALA A 335 -14.71 -5.22 -0.74
N GLN A 336 -14.77 -6.19 0.17
CA GLN A 336 -13.67 -7.13 0.43
C GLN A 336 -14.09 -8.56 0.11
N ASN A 337 -13.25 -9.24 -0.67
CA ASN A 337 -13.38 -10.67 -0.93
C ASN A 337 -13.11 -11.50 0.33
N HIS A 338 -13.64 -12.73 0.37
CA HIS A 338 -13.37 -13.69 1.44
C HIS A 338 -11.87 -13.84 1.72
N LYS A 339 -11.54 -13.99 3.02
CA LYS A 339 -10.16 -14.06 3.49
C LYS A 339 -9.59 -15.48 3.53
N ASP A 340 -10.46 -16.48 3.50
CA ASP A 340 -10.12 -17.89 3.49
C ASP A 340 -10.51 -18.54 2.16
N LEU A 341 -9.66 -19.45 1.69
CA LEU A 341 -9.83 -20.13 0.41
C LEU A 341 -11.11 -20.98 0.31
N PRO A 342 -11.57 -21.68 1.37
CA PRO A 342 -12.83 -22.43 1.32
C PRO A 342 -14.06 -21.56 1.02
N SER A 343 -14.24 -20.45 1.74
CA SER A 343 -15.38 -19.54 1.54
C SER A 343 -15.29 -18.84 0.18
N TYR A 344 -14.08 -18.43 -0.19
CA TYR A 344 -13.79 -17.85 -1.50
C TYR A 344 -14.21 -18.79 -2.65
N LYS A 345 -13.73 -20.04 -2.62
CA LYS A 345 -14.06 -21.06 -3.63
C LYS A 345 -15.55 -21.36 -3.66
N LYS A 346 -16.20 -21.45 -2.49
CA LYS A 346 -17.64 -21.73 -2.38
C LYS A 346 -18.47 -20.67 -3.12
N ALA A 347 -18.15 -19.39 -2.96
CA ALA A 347 -18.85 -18.32 -3.66
C ALA A 347 -18.69 -18.43 -5.20
N ILE A 348 -17.46 -18.68 -5.65
CA ILE A 348 -17.17 -18.84 -7.09
C ILE A 348 -17.88 -20.06 -7.69
N ASP A 349 -17.94 -21.18 -6.97
CA ASP A 349 -18.66 -22.37 -7.45
C ASP A 349 -20.18 -22.18 -7.48
N LEU A 350 -20.72 -21.23 -6.71
CA LEU A 350 -22.13 -20.79 -6.79
C LEU A 350 -22.38 -19.77 -7.92
N GLY A 351 -21.35 -19.38 -8.68
CA GLY A 351 -21.48 -18.43 -9.77
C GLY A 351 -21.62 -16.97 -9.32
N ILE A 352 -21.24 -16.65 -8.07
CA ILE A 352 -21.30 -15.29 -7.53
C ILE A 352 -19.92 -14.76 -7.17
N LEU A 353 -19.76 -13.43 -7.18
CA LEU A 353 -18.53 -12.78 -6.73
C LEU A 353 -18.25 -13.10 -5.25
N PRO A 354 -16.98 -13.28 -4.84
CA PRO A 354 -16.60 -13.81 -3.53
C PRO A 354 -16.63 -12.73 -2.42
N PHE A 355 -17.64 -11.87 -2.44
CA PHE A 355 -17.86 -10.78 -1.50
C PHE A 355 -18.10 -11.31 -0.08
N SER A 356 -17.30 -10.83 0.88
CA SER A 356 -17.42 -11.20 2.28
C SER A 356 -18.04 -10.11 3.14
N LYS A 357 -17.60 -8.86 2.94
CA LYS A 357 -18.01 -7.70 3.72
C LYS A 357 -17.60 -6.42 3.02
N GLY A 358 -18.20 -5.30 3.39
CA GLY A 358 -17.84 -3.99 2.85
C GLY A 358 -18.44 -2.85 3.66
N ILE A 359 -18.49 -1.68 3.06
CA ILE A 359 -19.15 -0.51 3.64
C ILE A 359 -19.60 0.42 2.52
N LYS A 360 -20.84 0.90 2.62
CA LYS A 360 -21.32 2.06 1.85
C LYS A 360 -20.95 3.32 2.63
N LEU A 361 -20.29 4.25 1.97
CA LEU A 361 -19.84 5.50 2.59
C LEU A 361 -21.00 6.46 2.75
N SER A 362 -21.24 6.91 3.97
CA SER A 362 -22.13 8.04 4.23
C SER A 362 -21.56 9.33 3.63
N LEU A 363 -22.37 10.39 3.59
CA LEU A 363 -21.88 11.71 3.18
C LEU A 363 -20.72 12.18 4.08
N ASP A 364 -20.83 12.00 5.40
CA ASP A 364 -19.75 12.33 6.35
C ASP A 364 -18.48 11.52 6.07
N ASP A 365 -18.60 10.22 5.79
CA ASP A 365 -17.47 9.39 5.43
C ASP A 365 -16.75 9.90 4.19
N ARG A 366 -17.50 10.31 3.16
CA ARG A 366 -16.95 10.87 1.92
C ARG A 366 -16.24 12.20 2.14
N ILE A 367 -16.81 13.10 2.94
CA ILE A 367 -16.18 14.39 3.28
C ILE A 367 -14.86 14.13 4.01
N ARG A 368 -14.90 13.32 5.08
CA ARG A 368 -13.70 12.97 5.87
C ARG A 368 -12.66 12.22 5.06
N LYS A 369 -13.08 11.30 4.18
CA LYS A 369 -12.19 10.63 3.23
C LYS A 369 -11.46 11.64 2.34
N SER A 370 -12.16 12.64 1.80
CA SER A 370 -11.54 13.68 0.98
C SER A 370 -10.48 14.46 1.77
N VAL A 371 -10.82 14.88 2.99
CA VAL A 371 -9.90 15.61 3.89
C VAL A 371 -8.66 14.78 4.27
N ILE A 372 -8.88 13.58 4.81
CA ILE A 372 -7.81 12.69 5.27
C ILE A 372 -6.90 12.32 4.11
N MET A 373 -7.45 11.97 2.95
CA MET A 373 -6.65 11.54 1.81
C MET A 373 -5.92 12.70 1.14
N GLN A 374 -6.49 13.90 1.08
CA GLN A 374 -5.77 15.08 0.59
C GLN A 374 -4.58 15.42 1.50
N LEU A 375 -4.75 15.43 2.82
CA LEU A 375 -3.66 15.69 3.76
C LEU A 375 -2.57 14.60 3.70
N MET A 376 -2.96 13.33 3.62
CA MET A 376 -2.03 12.19 3.53
C MET A 376 -1.22 12.17 2.23
N SER A 377 -1.76 12.73 1.14
CA SER A 377 -1.11 12.72 -0.18
C SER A 377 -0.36 14.01 -0.50
N ASN A 378 -0.91 15.17 -0.14
CA ASN A 378 -0.40 16.46 -0.60
C ASN A 378 0.17 17.33 0.53
N PHE A 379 0.04 16.90 1.80
CA PHE A 379 0.53 17.63 2.98
C PHE A 379 -0.03 19.06 3.11
N LYS A 380 -1.15 19.31 2.43
CA LYS A 380 -1.91 20.56 2.45
C LYS A 380 -3.38 20.27 2.21
N LEU A 381 -4.23 21.19 2.64
CA LEU A 381 -5.67 21.14 2.44
C LEU A 381 -6.20 22.54 2.15
N ASP A 382 -6.99 22.68 1.08
CA ASP A 382 -7.75 23.88 0.77
C ASP A 382 -9.19 23.68 1.23
N PHE A 383 -9.64 24.48 2.19
CA PHE A 383 -11.00 24.40 2.72
C PHE A 383 -12.03 24.67 1.63
N SER A 384 -11.81 25.68 0.80
CA SER A 384 -12.72 26.10 -0.26
C SER A 384 -13.00 24.99 -1.27
N ALA A 385 -12.01 24.15 -1.55
CA ALA A 385 -12.16 22.99 -2.42
C ALA A 385 -13.12 21.94 -1.82
N ILE A 386 -13.01 21.67 -0.52
CA ILE A 386 -13.91 20.75 0.21
C ILE A 386 -15.32 21.36 0.33
N GLU A 387 -15.40 22.64 0.70
CA GLU A 387 -16.67 23.38 0.83
C GLU A 387 -17.45 23.35 -0.48
N LYS A 388 -16.79 23.65 -1.61
CA LYS A 388 -17.41 23.58 -2.93
C LYS A 388 -17.81 22.16 -3.33
N GLN A 389 -17.02 21.15 -2.98
CA GLN A 389 -17.29 19.77 -3.35
C GLN A 389 -18.50 19.18 -2.62
N PHE A 390 -18.72 19.57 -1.36
CA PHE A 390 -19.70 18.93 -0.48
C PHE A 390 -20.79 19.87 0.05
N ASP A 391 -20.76 21.15 -0.33
CA ASP A 391 -21.71 22.19 0.09
C ASP A 391 -21.78 22.32 1.62
N ILE A 392 -20.63 22.54 2.25
CA ILE A 392 -20.49 22.72 3.70
C ILE A 392 -19.70 24.00 4.03
N ASN A 393 -19.80 24.48 5.27
CA ASN A 393 -18.81 25.38 5.87
C ASN A 393 -17.76 24.55 6.61
N PHE A 394 -16.50 24.58 6.17
CA PHE A 394 -15.47 23.68 6.67
C PHE A 394 -15.19 23.89 8.15
N LYS A 395 -15.08 25.15 8.58
CA LYS A 395 -14.72 25.50 9.96
C LYS A 395 -15.82 25.14 10.95
N GLU A 396 -17.07 25.27 10.55
CA GLU A 396 -18.21 24.85 11.35
C GLU A 396 -18.28 23.32 11.43
N TYR A 397 -18.22 22.65 10.28
CA TYR A 397 -18.32 21.19 10.17
C TYR A 397 -17.20 20.46 10.93
N PHE A 398 -15.98 20.97 10.85
CA PHE A 398 -14.80 20.39 11.49
C PHE A 398 -14.34 21.16 12.73
N SER A 399 -15.23 21.90 13.39
CA SER A 399 -14.88 22.72 14.56
C SER A 399 -14.20 21.93 15.69
N GLU A 400 -14.66 20.71 15.99
CA GLU A 400 -13.98 19.83 16.96
C GLU A 400 -12.61 19.38 16.48
N SER A 401 -12.51 18.94 15.22
CA SER A 401 -11.25 18.50 14.63
C SER A 401 -10.22 19.62 14.61
N LEU A 402 -10.62 20.86 14.30
CA LEU A 402 -9.75 22.03 14.32
C LEU A 402 -9.21 22.33 15.72
N LYS A 403 -10.03 22.17 16.77
CA LYS A 403 -9.57 22.27 18.17
C LYS A 403 -8.55 21.18 18.51
N GLU A 404 -8.81 19.93 18.11
CA GLU A 404 -7.86 18.83 18.30
C GLU A 404 -6.53 19.07 17.56
N LEU A 405 -6.55 19.85 16.47
CA LEU A 405 -5.36 20.20 15.70
C LEU A 405 -4.49 21.30 16.35
N GLU A 406 -5.02 22.09 17.29
CA GLU A 406 -4.28 23.20 17.92
C GLU A 406 -2.96 22.75 18.56
N ILE A 407 -2.92 21.55 19.16
CA ILE A 407 -1.70 21.01 19.76
C ILE A 407 -0.58 20.81 18.72
N PHE A 408 -0.93 20.45 17.49
CA PHE A 408 0.06 20.29 16.40
C PHE A 408 0.50 21.65 15.87
N ALA A 409 -0.38 22.65 15.85
CA ALA A 409 -0.05 24.02 15.45
C ALA A 409 0.91 24.68 16.46
N VAL A 410 0.64 24.55 17.77
CA VAL A 410 1.52 25.04 18.85
C VAL A 410 2.92 24.42 18.75
N GLU A 411 3.00 23.17 18.32
CA GLU A 411 4.26 22.45 18.09
C GLU A 411 4.89 22.71 16.72
N ASN A 412 4.38 23.66 15.92
CA ASN A 412 4.86 23.98 14.56
C ASN A 412 4.91 22.75 13.62
N LEU A 413 3.99 21.80 13.82
CA LEU A 413 3.83 20.63 12.94
C LEU A 413 2.89 20.91 11.79
N ILE A 414 1.97 21.86 11.98
CA ILE A 414 1.06 22.36 10.96
C ILE A 414 0.90 23.88 11.11
N THR A 415 0.49 24.53 10.05
CA THR A 415 -0.03 25.90 10.05
C THR A 415 -1.48 25.86 9.63
N ILE A 416 -2.37 26.42 10.44
CA ILE A 416 -3.79 26.55 10.11
C ILE A 416 -4.03 27.99 9.65
N HIS A 417 -4.39 28.15 8.39
CA HIS A 417 -4.74 29.43 7.78
C HIS A 417 -6.25 29.64 7.79
N ASN A 418 -6.68 30.81 7.32
CA ASN A 418 -8.12 31.09 7.19
C ASN A 418 -8.81 30.19 6.16
N ASN A 419 -8.10 29.72 5.14
CA ASN A 419 -8.62 28.97 4.01
C ASN A 419 -8.01 27.57 3.85
N GLY A 420 -7.21 27.09 4.81
CA GLY A 420 -6.53 25.81 4.64
C GLY A 420 -5.60 25.39 5.77
N ILE A 421 -4.96 24.25 5.58
CA ILE A 421 -3.93 23.69 6.44
C ILE A 421 -2.69 23.41 5.60
N GLU A 422 -1.51 23.77 6.09
CA GLU A 422 -0.22 23.36 5.56
C GLU A 422 0.52 22.53 6.60
N VAL A 423 1.16 21.44 6.19
CA VAL A 423 1.90 20.54 7.09
C VAL A 423 3.39 20.79 6.94
N SER A 424 4.09 20.98 8.06
CA SER A 424 5.55 21.22 8.04
C SER A 424 6.31 19.93 7.69
N PRO A 425 7.62 20.00 7.33
CA PRO A 425 8.42 18.80 7.07
C PRO A 425 8.44 17.80 8.23
N THR A 426 8.42 18.29 9.48
CA THR A 426 8.28 17.43 10.66
C THR A 426 6.86 16.86 10.76
N GLY A 427 5.84 17.67 10.51
CA GLY A 427 4.43 17.24 10.50
C GLY A 427 4.14 16.15 9.47
N THR A 428 4.80 16.17 8.30
CA THR A 428 4.63 15.16 7.24
C THR A 428 4.94 13.74 7.72
N LEU A 429 5.89 13.60 8.64
CA LEU A 429 6.25 12.32 9.24
C LEU A 429 5.28 11.91 10.36
N LEU A 430 4.55 12.88 10.91
CA LEU A 430 3.45 12.70 11.87
C LEU A 430 2.07 12.80 11.21
N ILE A 431 1.99 12.66 9.88
CA ILE A 431 0.74 12.92 9.15
C ILE A 431 -0.42 12.03 9.62
N ARG A 432 -0.14 10.77 9.94
CA ARG A 432 -1.12 9.84 10.52
C ARG A 432 -1.68 10.38 11.85
N ASN A 433 -0.85 11.05 12.63
CA ASN A 433 -1.25 11.67 13.89
C ASN A 433 -2.15 12.88 13.72
N ILE A 434 -1.84 13.70 12.72
CA ILE A 434 -2.60 14.89 12.37
C ILE A 434 -3.98 14.50 11.85
N VAL A 435 -4.05 13.59 10.87
CA VAL A 435 -5.32 13.23 10.23
C VAL A 435 -6.27 12.43 11.14
N MET A 436 -5.77 11.86 12.25
CA MET A 436 -6.62 11.24 13.27
C MET A 436 -7.64 12.20 13.88
N ALA A 437 -7.39 13.52 13.88
CA ALA A 437 -8.38 14.51 14.33
C ALA A 437 -9.65 14.52 13.48
N PHE A 438 -9.58 14.05 12.23
CA PHE A 438 -10.71 13.99 11.30
C PHE A 438 -11.40 12.62 11.25
N ASP A 439 -10.89 11.61 11.95
CA ASP A 439 -11.45 10.26 11.96
C ASP A 439 -12.61 10.16 12.96
N ALA A 440 -13.83 9.92 12.45
CA ALA A 440 -15.03 9.79 13.28
C ALA A 440 -15.10 8.45 14.04
N TYR A 441 -14.41 7.43 13.56
CA TYR A 441 -14.43 6.07 14.13
C TYR A 441 -13.38 5.89 15.22
N ILE A 442 -12.26 6.64 15.16
CA ILE A 442 -11.18 6.45 16.13
C ILE A 442 -11.61 6.71 17.58
N LYS A 443 -12.57 7.62 17.78
CA LYS A 443 -13.15 7.95 19.09
C LYS A 443 -13.96 6.77 19.68
N LYS A 444 -14.35 5.78 18.87
CA LYS A 444 -15.11 4.59 19.30
C LYS A 444 -14.22 3.50 19.90
N PHE A 445 -12.90 3.55 19.68
CA PHE A 445 -11.98 2.54 20.17
C PHE A 445 -11.40 2.92 21.54
N SER A 446 -11.38 1.95 22.45
CA SER A 446 -10.69 2.14 23.73
C SER A 446 -9.17 2.06 23.52
N PRO A 447 -8.36 2.92 24.17
CA PRO A 447 -6.89 2.86 24.08
C PRO A 447 -6.29 1.49 24.43
N ASN A 448 -7.01 0.66 25.21
CA ASN A 448 -6.56 -0.67 25.62
C ASN A 448 -6.81 -1.77 24.56
N GLN A 449 -7.59 -1.49 23.52
CA GLN A 449 -7.85 -2.46 22.46
C GLN A 449 -6.66 -2.52 21.49
N LYS A 450 -6.05 -3.70 21.36
CA LYS A 450 -4.90 -3.94 20.45
C LYS A 450 -5.32 -4.06 18.98
N ILE A 451 -5.89 -3.00 18.43
CA ILE A 451 -6.40 -2.96 17.05
C ILE A 451 -5.33 -2.45 16.08
N PHE A 452 -4.64 -1.37 16.45
CA PHE A 452 -3.65 -0.70 15.60
C PHE A 452 -2.23 -0.84 16.14
N SER A 453 -1.24 -0.87 15.25
CA SER A 453 0.17 -0.68 15.62
C SER A 453 0.42 0.78 16.00
N LYS A 454 1.54 1.05 16.69
CA LYS A 454 2.00 2.43 16.89
C LYS A 454 2.32 3.09 15.53
N THR A 455 2.15 4.41 15.46
CA THR A 455 2.46 5.19 14.25
C THR A 455 3.96 5.28 13.97
N ILE A 456 4.81 5.12 15.01
CA ILE A 456 6.29 5.11 14.98
C ILE A 456 6.83 3.94 15.79
#